data_AF-A0A8C4X1F2-F1
#
_entry.id   AF-A0A8C4X1F2-F1
#
_cell.length_a   1.000
_cell.length_b   1.000
_cell.length_c   1.000
_cell.angle_alpha   90.00
_cell.angle_beta   90.00
_cell.angle_gamma   90.00
#
_symmetry.space_group_name_H-M   'P 1'
#
loop_
_entity.id
_entity.type
_entity.pdbx_description
1 polymer ?
#
loop_
_entity_poly.entity_id
_entity_poly.type
_entity_poly.pdbx_seq_one_letter_code
_entity_poly.pdbx_strand_id
1 'polypeptide(L)'
;MKVITAAQTLNSSVADAIEFCREELKRPEFQGSEGTCIFIRTLDQLVDLLNSRNPLARNYKALMHPAREEAFLSFLEKTSNYLTTLTNTSGQLMTKTRLKTAFIGMLTCIVSIKNLYLTYVQPQNSSLNYLLTYKLSQDHIELFFGAVRLACGGNSNPTARQFIAAYKRLLMRHDIKANKGTVQPRMQHASSQLCHSKISRRGLSQIRRRIFS
;
A
#
# COMPACT_ATOMS: atom_id res chain seq x y z
N MET A 1 12.60 0.66 -6.66
CA MET A 1 12.34 2.13 -6.60
C MET A 1 12.48 2.56 -5.15
N LYS A 2 13.18 3.67 -4.85
CA LYS A 2 13.34 4.16 -3.47
C LYS A 2 12.27 5.22 -3.18
N VAL A 3 11.13 4.79 -2.63
CA VAL A 3 10.02 5.69 -2.24
C VAL A 3 10.46 6.69 -1.16
N ILE A 4 11.42 6.29 -0.32
CA ILE A 4 11.97 7.11 0.79
C ILE A 4 12.53 8.44 0.29
N THR A 5 13.21 8.49 -0.85
CA THR A 5 13.82 9.73 -1.35
C THR A 5 12.75 10.76 -1.73
N ALA A 6 11.69 10.33 -2.41
CA ALA A 6 10.57 11.22 -2.75
C ALA A 6 9.80 11.69 -1.51
N ALA A 7 9.57 10.79 -0.55
CA ALA A 7 8.91 11.11 0.72
C ALA A 7 9.72 12.08 1.60
N GLN A 8 11.05 12.04 1.52
CA GLN A 8 11.93 12.98 2.21
C GLN A 8 11.93 14.37 1.54
N THR A 9 11.86 14.43 0.22
CA THR A 9 11.83 15.71 -0.51
C THR A 9 10.51 16.46 -0.31
N LEU A 10 9.39 15.75 -0.25
CA LEU A 10 8.05 16.33 -0.08
C LEU A 10 7.54 16.23 1.36
N ASN A 11 8.40 16.50 2.34
CA ASN A 11 8.04 16.48 3.75
C ASN A 11 7.74 17.89 4.28
N SER A 12 6.77 18.04 5.19
CA SER A 12 6.49 19.32 5.86
C SER A 12 7.72 19.97 6.49
N SER A 13 8.68 19.19 7.02
CA SER A 13 9.92 19.75 7.58
C SER A 13 10.80 20.46 6.55
N VAL A 14 10.72 20.06 5.27
CA VAL A 14 11.40 20.75 4.18
C VAL A 14 10.73 22.10 3.92
N ALA A 15 9.40 22.16 3.96
CA ALA A 15 8.67 23.42 3.86
C ALA A 15 8.98 24.35 5.05
N ASP A 16 9.11 23.81 6.27
CA ASP A 16 9.48 24.57 7.47
C ASP A 16 10.89 25.17 7.31
N ALA A 17 11.86 24.40 6.78
CA ALA A 17 13.21 24.90 6.53
C ALA A 17 13.23 25.99 5.44
N ILE A 18 12.47 25.82 4.36
CA ILE A 18 12.33 26.83 3.29
C ILE A 18 11.73 28.12 3.86
N GLU A 19 10.68 28.00 4.66
CA GLU A 19 10.01 29.13 5.31
C GLU A 19 10.94 29.84 6.31
N PHE A 20 11.67 29.11 7.14
CA PHE A 20 12.67 29.68 8.04
C PHE A 20 13.76 30.47 7.28
N CYS A 21 14.24 29.93 6.16
CA CYS A 21 15.20 30.64 5.31
C CYS A 21 14.64 31.95 4.73
N ARG A 22 13.35 31.96 4.36
CA ARG A 22 12.65 33.13 3.81
C ARG A 22 12.36 34.19 4.87
N GLU A 23 11.76 33.80 5.99
CA GLU A 23 11.22 34.73 7.00
C GLU A 23 12.28 35.16 8.02
N GLU A 24 13.02 34.21 8.58
CA GLU A 24 13.95 34.46 9.69
C GLU A 24 15.35 34.84 9.18
N LEU A 25 15.90 34.06 8.25
CA LEU A 25 17.23 34.32 7.69
C LEU A 25 17.21 35.36 6.56
N LYS A 26 16.02 35.70 6.04
CA LYS A 26 15.80 36.69 4.97
C LYS A 26 16.70 36.48 3.75
N ARG A 27 16.88 35.22 3.36
CA ARG A 27 17.74 34.81 2.24
C ARG A 27 17.07 35.18 0.91
N PRO A 28 17.71 35.97 0.03
CA PRO A 28 17.11 36.40 -1.23
C PRO A 28 16.76 35.22 -2.16
N GLU A 29 17.48 34.10 -2.05
CA GLU A 29 17.27 32.89 -2.84
C GLU A 29 15.94 32.20 -2.54
N PHE A 30 15.31 32.50 -1.39
CA PHE A 30 14.07 31.90 -0.93
C PHE A 30 12.85 32.82 -1.03
N GLN A 31 13.01 34.02 -1.61
CA GLN A 31 11.90 34.93 -1.87
C GLN A 31 10.90 34.31 -2.86
N GLY A 32 9.59 34.50 -2.61
CA GLY A 32 8.55 33.93 -3.46
C GLY A 32 8.34 32.40 -3.30
N SER A 33 8.91 31.78 -2.26
CA SER A 33 8.82 30.33 -2.02
C SER A 33 7.52 29.87 -1.35
N GLU A 34 6.58 30.77 -1.07
CA GLU A 34 5.32 30.48 -0.37
C GLU A 34 4.52 29.40 -1.10
N GLY A 35 4.42 29.52 -2.43
CA GLY A 35 3.73 28.53 -3.26
C GLY A 35 4.36 27.14 -3.17
N THR A 36 5.70 27.06 -3.07
CA THR A 36 6.43 25.81 -2.88
C THR A 36 6.17 25.21 -1.50
N CYS A 37 6.19 26.01 -0.43
CA CYS A 37 5.86 25.55 0.93
C CYS A 37 4.43 24.98 0.99
N ILE A 38 3.46 25.68 0.40
CA ILE A 38 2.06 25.24 0.34
C ILE A 38 1.94 23.92 -0.42
N PHE A 39 2.61 23.80 -1.58
CA PHE A 39 2.61 22.59 -2.38
C PHE A 39 3.16 21.38 -1.60
N ILE A 40 4.35 21.54 -0.97
CA ILE A 40 5.00 20.49 -0.20
C ILE A 40 4.11 20.04 0.96
N ARG A 41 3.59 20.96 1.78
CA ARG A 41 2.74 20.63 2.93
C ARG A 41 1.44 19.95 2.50
N THR A 42 0.83 20.42 1.42
CA THR A 42 -0.41 19.82 0.88
C THR A 42 -0.18 18.38 0.45
N LEU A 43 0.93 18.11 -0.27
CA LEU A 43 1.25 16.74 -0.71
C LEU A 43 1.67 15.83 0.45
N ASP A 44 2.46 16.32 1.41
CA ASP A 44 2.86 15.56 2.59
C ASP A 44 1.62 15.07 3.37
N GLN A 45 0.71 16.00 3.67
CA GLN A 45 -0.54 15.70 4.37
C GLN A 45 -1.45 14.76 3.58
N LEU A 46 -1.52 14.94 2.25
CA LEU A 46 -2.29 14.04 1.39
C LEU A 46 -1.71 12.63 1.44
N VAL A 47 -0.40 12.47 1.24
CA VAL A 47 0.26 11.16 1.24
C VAL A 47 0.15 10.48 2.61
N ASP A 48 0.27 11.24 3.71
CA ASP A 48 0.04 10.74 5.06
C ASP A 48 -1.38 10.19 5.23
N LEU A 49 -2.39 10.93 4.75
CA LEU A 49 -3.79 10.48 4.77
C LEU A 49 -4.00 9.25 3.89
N LEU A 50 -3.36 9.19 2.72
CA LEU A 50 -3.42 8.03 1.81
C LEU A 50 -2.62 6.81 2.34
N ASN A 51 -1.87 6.96 3.44
CA ASN A 51 -1.01 5.92 4.02
C ASN A 51 -1.23 5.79 5.54
N SER A 52 -2.47 5.92 6.02
CA SER A 52 -2.81 5.73 7.44
C SER A 52 -2.69 4.25 7.86
N ARG A 53 -1.90 3.99 8.91
CA ARG A 53 -1.52 2.63 9.34
C ARG A 53 -2.01 2.24 10.73
N ASN A 54 -2.14 3.22 11.62
CA ASN A 54 -2.27 3.00 13.05
C ASN A 54 -3.50 3.75 13.59
N PRO A 55 -4.42 3.07 14.28
CA PRO A 55 -5.52 3.71 14.99
C PRO A 55 -5.14 4.81 15.98
N LEU A 56 -3.93 4.72 16.56
CA LEU A 56 -3.42 5.67 17.54
C LEU A 56 -2.58 6.80 16.91
N ALA A 57 -2.39 6.79 15.58
CA ALA A 57 -1.68 7.86 14.91
C ALA A 57 -2.45 9.18 15.01
N ARG A 58 -1.71 10.29 15.04
CA ARG A 58 -2.27 11.65 15.13
C ARG A 58 -2.31 12.31 13.75
N ASN A 59 -3.02 13.44 13.67
CA ASN A 59 -3.08 14.29 12.48
C ASN A 59 -3.55 13.52 11.24
N TYR A 60 -2.96 13.77 10.07
CA TYR A 60 -3.30 13.14 8.79
C TYR A 60 -2.86 11.68 8.69
N LYS A 61 -1.97 11.20 9.58
CA LYS A 61 -1.57 9.78 9.65
C LYS A 61 -2.59 8.89 10.34
N ALA A 62 -3.59 9.49 10.98
CA ALA A 62 -4.63 8.78 11.70
C ALA A 62 -5.60 8.07 10.77
N LEU A 63 -6.32 7.09 11.31
CA LEU A 63 -7.44 6.45 10.61
C LEU A 63 -8.55 7.44 10.26
N MET A 64 -9.32 7.13 9.23
CA MET A 64 -10.52 7.90 8.87
C MET A 64 -11.71 7.40 9.69
N HIS A 65 -11.96 8.05 10.82
CA HIS A 65 -13.06 7.77 11.75
C HIS A 65 -14.23 8.75 11.56
N PRO A 66 -15.49 8.34 11.80
CA PRO A 66 -16.64 9.26 11.83
C PRO A 66 -16.43 10.52 12.66
N ALA A 67 -15.80 10.42 13.82
CA ALA A 67 -15.50 11.57 14.68
C ALA A 67 -14.58 12.64 14.04
N ARG A 68 -13.94 12.34 12.91
CA ARG A 68 -13.03 13.27 12.19
C ARG A 68 -13.47 13.52 10.75
N GLU A 69 -14.71 13.12 10.41
CA GLU A 69 -15.26 13.15 9.06
C GLU A 69 -15.07 14.49 8.36
N GLU A 70 -15.57 15.55 8.99
CA GLU A 70 -15.51 16.90 8.44
C GLU A 70 -14.07 17.33 8.12
N ALA A 71 -13.13 17.05 9.04
CA ALA A 71 -11.75 17.47 8.91
C ALA A 71 -11.07 16.86 7.67
N PHE A 72 -11.20 15.54 7.45
CA PHE A 72 -10.56 14.92 6.30
C PHE A 72 -11.35 15.12 5.00
N LEU A 73 -12.70 15.15 5.02
CA LEU A 73 -13.48 15.39 3.81
C LEU A 73 -13.25 16.80 3.28
N SER A 74 -13.24 17.80 4.17
CA SER A 74 -12.90 19.18 3.83
C SER A 74 -11.47 19.29 3.28
N PHE A 75 -10.51 18.60 3.91
CA PHE A 75 -9.13 18.58 3.42
C PHE A 75 -9.01 17.93 2.03
N LEU A 76 -9.66 16.79 1.79
CA LEU A 76 -9.67 16.11 0.50
C LEU A 76 -10.28 16.99 -0.60
N GLU A 77 -11.37 17.71 -0.30
CA GLU A 77 -12.00 18.63 -1.23
C GLU A 77 -11.11 19.83 -1.56
N LYS A 78 -10.56 20.50 -0.54
CA LYS A 78 -9.59 21.59 -0.71
C LYS A 78 -8.39 21.17 -1.54
N THR A 79 -7.84 19.99 -1.24
CA THR A 79 -6.70 19.43 -1.96
C THR A 79 -7.05 19.09 -3.41
N SER A 80 -8.23 18.52 -3.67
CA SER A 80 -8.70 18.26 -5.02
C SER A 80 -8.80 19.55 -5.84
N ASN A 81 -9.42 20.59 -5.28
CA ASN A 81 -9.56 21.89 -5.95
C ASN A 81 -8.20 22.57 -6.19
N TYR A 82 -7.26 22.43 -5.25
CA TYR A 82 -5.90 22.90 -5.44
C TYR A 82 -5.20 22.16 -6.58
N LEU A 83 -5.22 20.83 -6.58
CA LEU A 83 -4.55 20.02 -7.62
C LEU A 83 -5.12 20.23 -9.03
N THR A 84 -6.41 20.55 -9.17
CA THR A 84 -7.03 20.83 -10.47
C THR A 84 -6.69 22.21 -11.03
N THR A 85 -6.25 23.15 -10.18
CA THR A 85 -5.90 24.52 -10.57
C THR A 85 -4.41 24.73 -10.82
N LEU A 86 -3.55 23.80 -10.38
CA LEU A 86 -2.11 23.88 -10.60
C LEU A 86 -1.75 23.95 -12.09
N THR A 87 -0.88 24.90 -12.43
CA THR A 87 -0.34 25.11 -13.78
C THR A 87 1.18 24.99 -13.80
N ASN A 88 1.73 24.74 -14.99
CA ASN A 88 3.16 24.90 -15.24
C ASN A 88 3.51 26.38 -15.50
N THR A 89 4.79 26.67 -15.73
CA THR A 89 5.29 28.02 -16.05
C THR A 89 4.70 28.62 -17.34
N SER A 90 4.12 27.81 -18.22
CA SER A 90 3.43 28.25 -19.43
C SER A 90 1.91 28.45 -19.23
N GLY A 91 1.41 28.34 -17.99
CA GLY A 91 -0.02 28.44 -17.68
C GLY A 91 -0.85 27.21 -18.05
N GLN A 92 -0.24 26.13 -18.51
CA GLN A 92 -0.93 24.89 -18.82
C GLN A 92 -1.22 24.11 -17.53
N LEU A 93 -2.46 23.69 -17.33
CA LEU A 93 -2.86 22.84 -16.20
C LEU A 93 -2.00 21.56 -16.11
N MET A 94 -1.53 21.23 -14.91
CA MET A 94 -0.67 20.07 -14.66
C MET A 94 -1.33 18.75 -15.11
N THR A 95 -2.66 18.66 -15.01
CA THR A 95 -3.49 17.53 -15.49
C THR A 95 -3.51 17.35 -17.01
N LYS A 96 -3.01 18.34 -17.78
CA LYS A 96 -2.91 18.30 -19.24
C LYS A 96 -1.47 18.18 -19.75
N THR A 97 -0.48 18.27 -18.85
CA THR A 97 0.94 18.15 -19.20
C THR A 97 1.37 16.69 -19.43
N ARG A 98 2.63 16.48 -19.81
CA ARG A 98 3.24 15.13 -19.83
C ARG A 98 3.33 14.49 -18.44
N LEU A 99 3.32 15.29 -17.37
CA LEU A 99 3.38 14.82 -15.98
C LEU A 99 1.99 14.55 -15.37
N LYS A 100 0.92 14.63 -16.19
CA LYS A 100 -0.47 14.50 -15.74
C LYS A 100 -0.77 13.25 -14.92
N THR A 101 -0.06 12.14 -15.15
CA THR A 101 -0.31 10.86 -14.48
C THR A 101 -0.24 10.98 -12.97
N ALA A 102 0.71 11.74 -12.42
CA ALA A 102 0.82 11.93 -10.98
C ALA A 102 -0.40 12.65 -10.41
N PHE A 103 -0.81 13.75 -11.05
CA PHE A 103 -1.96 14.56 -10.63
C PHE A 103 -3.29 13.83 -10.78
N ILE A 104 -3.50 13.18 -11.92
CA ILE A 104 -4.70 12.36 -12.17
C ILE A 104 -4.75 11.20 -11.17
N GLY A 105 -3.61 10.55 -10.88
CA GLY A 105 -3.53 9.50 -9.88
C GLY A 105 -3.94 9.98 -8.50
N MET A 106 -3.39 11.10 -8.03
CA MET A 106 -3.76 11.70 -6.74
C MET A 106 -5.25 12.08 -6.68
N LEU A 107 -5.79 12.73 -7.71
CA LEU A 107 -7.21 13.06 -7.80
C LEU A 107 -8.09 11.81 -7.77
N THR A 108 -7.68 10.75 -8.49
CA THR A 108 -8.39 9.47 -8.47
C THR A 108 -8.39 8.88 -7.06
N CYS A 109 -7.23 8.85 -6.37
CA CYS A 109 -7.14 8.38 -4.99
C CYS A 109 -8.05 9.16 -4.04
N ILE A 110 -8.10 10.49 -4.18
CA ILE A 110 -8.98 11.36 -3.39
C ILE A 110 -10.45 10.96 -3.57
N VAL A 111 -10.91 10.83 -4.82
CA VAL A 111 -12.29 10.44 -5.14
C VAL A 111 -12.59 9.02 -4.63
N SER A 112 -11.69 8.07 -4.88
CA SER A 112 -11.87 6.68 -4.46
C SER A 112 -11.98 6.55 -2.94
N ILE A 113 -11.11 7.20 -2.19
CA ILE A 113 -11.13 7.12 -0.72
C ILE A 113 -12.34 7.83 -0.12
N LYS A 114 -12.73 8.99 -0.67
CA LYS A 114 -13.98 9.65 -0.29
C LYS A 114 -15.15 8.70 -0.50
N ASN A 115 -15.27 8.09 -1.68
CA ASN A 115 -16.38 7.16 -1.97
C ASN A 115 -16.35 5.90 -1.09
N LEU A 116 -15.18 5.32 -0.85
CA LEU A 116 -15.04 4.17 0.06
C LEU A 116 -15.51 4.52 1.48
N TYR A 117 -15.10 5.68 1.98
CA TYR A 117 -15.53 6.15 3.30
C TYR A 117 -17.04 6.39 3.37
N LEU A 118 -17.62 7.13 2.41
CA LEU A 118 -19.06 7.43 2.40
C LEU A 118 -19.92 6.16 2.23
N THR A 119 -19.41 5.18 1.48
CA THR A 119 -20.16 3.93 1.22
C THR A 119 -20.05 2.95 2.38
N TYR A 120 -18.86 2.83 2.98
CA TYR A 120 -18.56 1.73 3.89
C TYR A 120 -18.22 2.17 5.30
N VAL A 121 -18.09 3.44 5.65
CA VAL A 121 -17.77 3.85 7.03
C VAL A 121 -18.83 4.80 7.60
N GLN A 122 -19.26 5.77 6.80
CA GLN A 122 -20.25 6.76 7.22
C GLN A 122 -21.63 6.17 7.61
N PRO A 123 -22.18 5.14 6.94
CA PRO A 123 -23.53 4.66 7.27
C PRO A 123 -23.64 4.14 8.70
N GLN A 124 -24.75 4.45 9.38
CA GLN A 124 -24.97 4.05 10.78
C GLN A 124 -24.97 2.53 11.00
N ASN A 125 -25.34 1.74 9.98
CA ASN A 125 -25.35 0.28 10.02
C ASN A 125 -24.10 -0.34 9.37
N SER A 126 -23.00 0.41 9.27
CA SER A 126 -21.78 -0.11 8.68
C SER A 126 -21.11 -1.18 9.56
N SER A 127 -20.50 -2.16 8.90
CA SER A 127 -19.59 -3.13 9.54
C SER A 127 -18.17 -2.59 9.77
N LEU A 128 -17.81 -1.45 9.16
CA LEU A 128 -16.51 -0.81 9.30
C LEU A 128 -16.60 0.48 10.13
N ASN A 129 -15.93 0.49 11.28
CA ASN A 129 -15.87 1.64 12.18
C ASN A 129 -14.93 2.75 11.70
N TYR A 130 -13.98 2.41 10.83
CA TYR A 130 -12.98 3.33 10.28
C TYR A 130 -12.31 2.76 9.04
N LEU A 131 -11.60 3.60 8.30
CA LEU A 131 -10.76 3.20 7.16
C LEU A 131 -9.27 3.42 7.44
N LEU A 132 -8.46 2.38 7.22
CA LEU A 132 -6.99 2.44 7.17
C LEU A 132 -6.55 2.39 5.70
N THR A 133 -6.23 3.54 5.14
CA THR A 133 -5.89 3.72 3.72
C THR A 133 -4.64 2.95 3.31
N TYR A 134 -3.70 2.68 4.23
CA TYR A 134 -2.54 1.82 3.95
C TYR A 134 -2.94 0.41 3.49
N LYS A 135 -4.07 -0.13 3.98
CA LYS A 135 -4.56 -1.46 3.60
C LYS A 135 -4.97 -1.55 2.13
N LEU A 136 -5.19 -0.39 1.50
CA LEU A 136 -5.50 -0.27 0.08
C LEU A 136 -4.24 -0.16 -0.79
N SER A 137 -3.06 0.00 -0.18
CA SER A 137 -1.80 0.11 -0.92
C SER A 137 -1.31 -1.24 -1.45
N GLN A 138 -0.58 -1.21 -2.56
CA GLN A 138 0.14 -2.35 -3.11
C GLN A 138 1.36 -2.77 -2.27
N ASP A 139 1.76 -2.01 -1.24
CA ASP A 139 2.89 -2.30 -0.35
C ASP A 139 2.86 -3.75 0.17
N HIS A 140 1.67 -4.29 0.46
CA HIS A 140 1.52 -5.68 0.92
C HIS A 140 1.99 -6.69 -0.13
N ILE A 141 1.74 -6.44 -1.41
CA ILE A 141 2.20 -7.29 -2.52
C ILE A 141 3.70 -7.09 -2.75
N GLU A 142 4.22 -5.86 -2.61
CA GLU A 142 5.66 -5.61 -2.72
C GLU A 142 6.47 -6.31 -1.63
N LEU A 143 5.98 -6.28 -0.38
CA LEU A 143 6.53 -7.03 0.74
C LEU A 143 6.50 -8.53 0.48
N PHE A 144 5.39 -9.04 -0.08
CA PHE A 144 5.28 -10.43 -0.48
C PHE A 144 6.33 -10.82 -1.51
N PHE A 145 6.51 -10.02 -2.57
CA PHE A 145 7.57 -10.27 -3.55
C PHE A 145 8.97 -10.18 -2.93
N GLY A 146 9.18 -9.33 -1.94
CA GLY A 146 10.40 -9.31 -1.13
C GLY A 146 10.65 -10.65 -0.43
N ALA A 147 9.63 -11.20 0.23
CA ALA A 147 9.71 -12.50 0.89
C ALA A 147 9.99 -13.64 -0.10
N VAL A 148 9.39 -13.60 -1.30
CA VAL A 148 9.66 -14.59 -2.36
C VAL A 148 11.12 -14.53 -2.81
N ARG A 149 11.66 -13.33 -3.09
CA ARG A 149 13.07 -13.16 -3.47
C ARG A 149 14.02 -13.68 -2.38
N LEU A 150 13.73 -13.38 -1.11
CA LEU A 150 14.49 -13.90 0.04
C LEU A 150 14.44 -15.44 0.11
N ALA A 151 13.27 -16.05 -0.13
CA ALA A 151 13.12 -17.51 -0.15
C ALA A 151 13.89 -18.18 -1.30
N CYS A 152 14.23 -17.43 -2.36
CA CYS A 152 15.11 -17.82 -3.46
C CYS A 152 16.59 -17.48 -3.20
N GLY A 153 17.01 -17.20 -1.96
CA GLY A 153 18.40 -16.88 -1.62
C GLY A 153 18.79 -15.45 -1.98
N GLY A 154 17.84 -14.51 -2.05
CA GLY A 154 18.10 -13.14 -2.47
C GLY A 154 18.17 -12.96 -3.99
N ASN A 155 17.72 -13.94 -4.78
CA ASN A 155 17.63 -13.81 -6.23
C ASN A 155 16.60 -12.71 -6.59
N SER A 156 17.08 -11.61 -7.18
CA SER A 156 16.25 -10.49 -7.62
C SER A 156 15.29 -10.84 -8.75
N ASN A 157 15.64 -11.85 -9.57
CA ASN A 157 14.91 -12.25 -10.77
C ASN A 157 14.68 -13.78 -10.77
N PRO A 158 13.81 -14.31 -9.89
CA PRO A 158 13.48 -15.72 -9.89
C PRO A 158 12.79 -16.13 -11.19
N THR A 159 13.17 -17.29 -11.74
CA THR A 159 12.41 -17.93 -12.82
C THR A 159 11.01 -18.30 -12.34
N ALA A 160 10.06 -18.50 -13.25
CA ALA A 160 8.70 -18.92 -12.89
C ALA A 160 8.68 -20.20 -12.02
N ARG A 161 9.57 -21.16 -12.27
CA ARG A 161 9.71 -22.38 -11.45
C ARG A 161 10.20 -22.06 -10.04
N GLN A 162 11.18 -21.18 -9.90
CA GLN A 162 11.70 -20.73 -8.60
C GLN A 162 10.63 -19.95 -7.82
N PHE A 163 9.90 -19.06 -8.49
CA PHE A 163 8.78 -18.34 -7.91
C PHE A 163 7.72 -19.31 -7.37
N ILE A 164 7.26 -20.27 -8.17
CA ILE A 164 6.25 -21.26 -7.75
C ILE A 164 6.74 -22.07 -6.55
N ALA A 165 8.00 -22.52 -6.55
CA ALA A 165 8.58 -23.28 -5.45
C ALA A 165 8.66 -22.44 -4.16
N ALA A 166 9.08 -21.18 -4.25
CA ALA A 166 9.14 -20.25 -3.13
C ALA A 166 7.74 -19.89 -2.60
N TYR A 167 6.79 -19.61 -3.49
CA TYR A 167 5.39 -19.37 -3.17
C TYR A 167 4.78 -20.53 -2.37
N LYS A 168 4.89 -21.77 -2.86
CA LYS A 168 4.43 -22.97 -2.16
C LYS A 168 5.09 -23.12 -0.79
N ARG A 169 6.39 -22.85 -0.69
CA ARG A 169 7.13 -22.91 0.59
C ARG A 169 6.62 -21.87 1.59
N LEU A 170 6.34 -20.64 1.15
CA LEU A 170 5.82 -19.57 2.00
C LEU A 170 4.40 -19.89 2.51
N LEU A 171 3.52 -20.41 1.66
CA LEU A 171 2.19 -20.85 2.04
C LEU A 171 2.23 -21.94 3.12
N MET A 172 2.98 -23.02 2.85
CA MET A 172 3.11 -24.13 3.81
C MET A 172 3.66 -23.67 5.17
N ARG A 173 4.62 -22.74 5.18
CA ARG A 173 5.16 -22.19 6.44
C ARG A 173 4.13 -21.39 7.23
N HIS A 174 3.22 -20.71 6.55
CA HIS A 174 2.14 -19.97 7.20
C HIS A 174 1.10 -20.93 7.80
N ASP A 175 0.72 -21.98 7.07
CA ASP A 175 -0.27 -22.97 7.51
C ASP A 175 0.25 -23.89 8.62
N ILE A 176 1.56 -24.16 8.68
CA ILE A 176 2.18 -25.02 9.71
C ILE A 176 2.23 -24.35 11.10
N LYS A 177 1.73 -23.12 11.28
CA LYS A 177 1.56 -22.48 12.60
C LYS A 177 0.35 -22.97 13.41
N ALA A 178 -0.12 -24.20 13.18
CA ALA A 178 -1.09 -24.89 14.03
C ALA A 178 -0.50 -26.18 14.62
N ASN A 179 0.56 -26.06 15.43
CA ASN A 179 0.87 -26.95 16.56
C ASN A 179 2.25 -26.60 17.15
N LYS A 180 2.27 -25.57 18.01
CA LYS A 180 3.28 -25.46 19.08
C LYS A 180 2.56 -25.15 20.37
N GLY A 181 1.84 -26.14 20.86
CA GLY A 181 1.13 -26.14 22.12
C GLY A 181 0.59 -27.54 22.33
N THR A 182 1.10 -28.23 23.35
CA THR A 182 0.51 -29.45 23.86
C THR A 182 -0.87 -29.08 24.40
N VAL A 183 -1.90 -29.23 23.56
CA VAL A 183 -3.35 -29.40 23.84
C VAL A 183 -4.08 -29.22 22.50
N GLN A 184 -4.77 -30.28 22.03
CA GLN A 184 -5.56 -30.27 20.80
C GLN A 184 -6.78 -29.34 20.93
N PRO A 185 -7.04 -28.43 19.96
CA PRO A 185 -8.36 -27.92 19.72
C PRO A 185 -9.09 -28.87 18.75
N ARG A 186 -10.21 -29.43 19.23
CA ARG A 186 -11.14 -30.23 18.45
C ARG A 186 -11.83 -29.33 17.42
N MET A 187 -11.36 -29.29 16.17
CA MET A 187 -12.07 -28.60 15.08
C MET A 187 -13.01 -29.58 14.37
N GLN A 188 -14.31 -29.42 14.63
CA GLN A 188 -15.37 -29.93 13.78
C GLN A 188 -15.62 -28.94 12.64
N HIS A 189 -15.56 -29.49 11.41
CA HIS A 189 -16.07 -28.94 10.13
C HIS A 189 -15.53 -27.60 9.61
N ALA A 190 -14.71 -27.66 8.55
CA ALA A 190 -15.11 -27.16 7.23
C ALA A 190 -14.12 -27.65 6.15
N SER A 191 -14.68 -28.27 5.13
CA SER A 191 -14.01 -28.89 4.00
C SER A 191 -13.44 -27.87 3.01
N SER A 192 -12.21 -28.08 2.56
CA SER A 192 -11.84 -27.82 1.16
C SER A 192 -10.73 -28.80 0.75
N GLN A 193 -11.19 -29.91 0.18
CA GLN A 193 -10.35 -30.81 -0.59
C GLN A 193 -9.82 -30.06 -1.82
N LEU A 194 -8.51 -30.06 -1.99
CA LEU A 194 -7.91 -30.11 -3.33
C LEU A 194 -6.89 -31.23 -3.32
N CYS A 195 -7.32 -32.30 -3.96
CA CYS A 195 -6.73 -33.62 -3.98
C CYS A 195 -5.63 -33.73 -5.05
N HIS A 196 -4.73 -34.70 -4.81
CA HIS A 196 -3.78 -35.35 -5.74
C HIS A 196 -2.58 -34.51 -6.25
N SER A 197 -1.33 -34.99 -6.21
CA SER A 197 -0.86 -36.36 -6.41
C SER A 197 0.45 -36.65 -5.65
N LYS A 198 0.49 -37.78 -4.94
CA LYS A 198 1.73 -38.47 -4.60
C LYS A 198 2.15 -39.28 -5.83
N ILE A 199 3.11 -38.76 -6.61
CA ILE A 199 3.91 -39.62 -7.49
C ILE A 199 5.06 -40.13 -6.65
N SER A 200 4.86 -41.29 -6.02
CA SER A 200 5.94 -42.07 -5.42
C SER A 200 6.68 -42.82 -6.52
N ARG A 201 7.85 -42.33 -6.92
CA ARG A 201 8.83 -43.12 -7.66
C ARG A 201 9.43 -44.14 -6.69
N ARG A 202 8.89 -45.37 -6.66
CA ARG A 202 9.57 -46.59 -6.16
C ARG A 202 8.68 -47.79 -6.50
N GLY A 203 9.16 -48.68 -7.39
CA GLY A 203 8.48 -49.94 -7.72
C GLY A 203 8.33 -50.26 -9.21
N LEU A 204 9.29 -49.88 -10.07
CA LEU A 204 9.39 -50.39 -11.45
C LEU A 204 10.48 -51.47 -11.51
N SER A 205 10.20 -52.61 -10.89
CA SER A 205 10.87 -53.89 -11.14
C SER A 205 10.11 -54.96 -10.36
N GLN A 206 9.77 -56.07 -11.00
CA GLN A 206 8.86 -57.12 -10.55
C GLN A 206 7.38 -56.89 -10.89
N ILE A 207 7.03 -57.12 -12.15
CA ILE A 207 5.89 -57.95 -12.63
C ILE A 207 5.99 -57.91 -14.16
N ARG A 208 6.84 -58.79 -14.70
CA ARG A 208 6.87 -59.14 -16.13
C ARG A 208 7.40 -60.56 -16.23
N ARG A 209 6.56 -61.55 -15.87
CA ARG A 209 6.63 -62.98 -16.23
C ARG A 209 5.42 -63.70 -15.62
N ARG A 210 4.74 -64.51 -16.45
CA ARG A 210 3.39 -65.09 -16.30
C ARG A 210 2.33 -64.03 -16.62
N ILE A 211 1.71 -64.01 -17.80
CA ILE A 211 0.89 -65.07 -18.38
C ILE A 211 1.14 -65.12 -19.90
N PHE A 212 1.64 -66.26 -20.38
CA PHE A 212 1.41 -66.74 -21.74
C PHE A 212 0.26 -67.74 -21.64
N SER A 213 -0.83 -67.46 -22.32
CA SER A 213 -1.69 -68.40 -23.05
C SER A 213 -2.42 -67.58 -24.11
#